data_AF-A0A4P7NZ79-F1
#
_entry.id   AF-A0A4P7NZ79-F1
#
_cell.length_a   1.000
_cell.length_b   1.000
_cell.length_c   1.000
_cell.angle_alpha   90.00
_cell.angle_beta   90.00
_cell.angle_gamma   90.00
#
_symmetry.space_group_name_H-M   'P 1'
#
loop_
_entity.id
_entity.type
_entity.pdbx_description
1 polymer ?
#
loop_
_entity_poly.entity_id
_entity_poly.type
_entity_poly.pdbx_seq_one_letter_code
_entity_poly.pdbx_strand_id
1 'polypeptide(L)'
;MSRSSFYIFIVLLVVIGLLTAWMRHVDTGIPLKPGEKASAWMIEARVDFKAMDDKPVLASLNLPKHIPGFRLFFEQTASPGYGFTIVDREGVRRGEWSIREASGPQTLYYKVQVVVDKNEKGVIQPKPEAAVKTINLIWDQAEKIAAEQLLSKAYNQSSTDESLTRELIKLLSSRSEKQNAALLLEGHSKAEVLQKLLTDAGITVRVPMGLYLEDRRRNQSLVSMIEIYTAGKWHLFDPNTGVQGLPENFLLWNRGGRSLIELMGGEDAHVSFSMIEQKMPPVELAQEYSSDEGFGILSIHHLPIEEQSVFKLLLLLPIGALITVMMRVLVGIKTSGTFMPVLIAMAFIQTSLGLGLINFIAIVAIGLMLRSYLSALNLLLVARIATIIVIVIFIIGLMSLVGYKLGFNTGMTVAFFPIIILAWTIERMSILWEEEGARQVLIRGGGSLLVAVMAYLGMQSPWVGYLSFNFPELNLVVVALIMLLGRYTGYRLLELRRFQAMDQQ
;
A
#
# COMPACT_ATOMS: atom_id res chain seq x y z
N MET A 1 -3.64 -27.19 34.36
CA MET A 1 -4.78 -26.45 33.76
C MET A 1 -5.96 -27.39 33.57
N SER A 2 -7.18 -26.96 33.94
CA SER A 2 -8.40 -27.68 33.58
C SER A 2 -8.53 -27.78 32.05
N ARG A 3 -9.23 -28.81 31.53
CA ARG A 3 -9.41 -28.96 30.07
C ARG A 3 -9.99 -27.69 29.45
N SER A 4 -10.91 -27.03 30.15
CA SER A 4 -11.54 -25.77 29.76
C SER A 4 -10.58 -24.59 29.71
N SER A 5 -9.66 -24.46 30.69
CA SER A 5 -8.67 -23.36 30.72
C SER A 5 -7.74 -23.37 29.49
N PHE A 6 -7.40 -24.55 28.98
CA PHE A 6 -6.60 -24.69 27.76
C PHE A 6 -7.34 -24.19 26.50
N TYR A 7 -8.61 -24.58 26.32
CA TYR A 7 -9.40 -24.13 25.17
C TYR A 7 -9.71 -22.63 25.25
N ILE A 8 -9.96 -22.09 26.45
CA ILE A 8 -10.12 -20.64 26.64
C ILE A 8 -8.86 -19.89 26.21
N PHE A 9 -7.67 -20.37 26.59
CA PHE A 9 -6.41 -19.76 26.19
C PHE A 9 -6.21 -19.78 24.65
N ILE A 10 -6.57 -20.88 23.98
CA ILE A 10 -6.52 -20.99 22.52
C ILE A 10 -7.48 -20.01 21.85
N VAL A 11 -8.73 -19.96 22.31
CA VAL A 11 -9.72 -19.01 21.77
C VAL A 11 -9.24 -17.57 21.96
N LEU A 12 -8.66 -17.26 23.12
CA LEU A 12 -8.09 -15.94 23.40
C LEU A 12 -6.97 -15.58 22.40
N LEU A 13 -6.02 -16.50 22.15
CA LEU A 13 -4.95 -16.27 21.17
C LEU A 13 -5.49 -16.03 19.75
N VAL A 14 -6.49 -16.81 19.33
CA VAL A 14 -7.11 -16.65 18.01
C VAL A 14 -7.85 -15.32 17.89
N VAL A 15 -8.65 -14.96 18.91
CA VAL A 15 -9.41 -13.71 18.94
C VAL A 15 -8.46 -12.51 18.94
N ILE A 16 -7.43 -12.53 19.77
CA ILE A 16 -6.42 -11.45 19.80
C ILE A 16 -5.76 -11.32 18.43
N GLY A 17 -5.22 -12.42 17.87
CA GLY A 17 -4.52 -12.38 16.59
C GLY A 17 -5.37 -11.89 15.42
N LEU A 18 -6.65 -12.32 15.36
CA LEU A 18 -7.57 -11.87 14.32
C LEU A 18 -8.01 -10.41 14.51
N LEU A 19 -8.29 -9.99 15.74
CA LEU A 19 -8.75 -8.64 16.06
C LEU A 19 -7.65 -7.60 15.82
N THR A 20 -6.41 -7.88 16.22
CA THR A 20 -5.27 -7.01 15.94
C THR A 20 -4.95 -6.92 14.46
N ALA A 21 -5.01 -8.05 13.73
CA ALA A 21 -4.83 -8.04 12.27
C ALA A 21 -5.92 -7.22 11.55
N TRP A 22 -7.17 -7.32 12.01
CA TRP A 22 -8.28 -6.51 11.48
C TRP A 22 -8.12 -5.03 11.78
N MET A 23 -7.73 -4.65 13.00
CA MET A 23 -7.45 -3.26 13.36
C MET A 23 -6.33 -2.68 12.48
N ARG A 24 -5.23 -3.41 12.30
CA ARG A 24 -4.15 -3.02 11.39
C ARG A 24 -4.65 -2.85 9.95
N HIS A 25 -5.49 -3.75 9.44
CA HIS A 25 -6.09 -3.64 8.11
C HIS A 25 -6.87 -2.33 7.93
N VAL A 26 -7.69 -1.95 8.91
CA VAL A 26 -8.49 -0.71 8.87
C VAL A 26 -7.62 0.55 8.97
N ASP A 27 -6.60 0.52 9.83
CA ASP A 27 -5.70 1.66 10.08
C ASP A 27 -4.75 1.92 8.90
N THR A 28 -4.12 0.85 8.39
CA THR A 28 -3.10 0.94 7.33
C THR A 28 -3.68 0.89 5.91
N GLY A 29 -4.93 0.43 5.74
CA GLY A 29 -5.55 0.24 4.43
C GLY A 29 -4.97 -0.93 3.60
N ILE A 30 -4.04 -1.72 4.16
CA ILE A 30 -3.43 -2.86 3.49
C ILE A 30 -4.46 -3.98 3.37
N PRO A 31 -4.82 -4.47 2.17
CA PRO A 31 -5.86 -5.49 1.99
C PRO A 31 -5.47 -6.84 2.60
N LEU A 32 -6.45 -7.65 3.02
CA LEU A 32 -6.17 -9.02 3.49
C LEU A 32 -5.85 -9.97 2.32
N LYS A 33 -6.24 -9.61 1.10
CA LYS A 33 -6.07 -10.44 -0.09
C LYS A 33 -4.83 -9.99 -0.87
N PRO A 34 -3.91 -10.91 -1.22
CA PRO A 34 -2.78 -10.57 -2.08
C PRO A 34 -3.26 -10.20 -3.48
N GLY A 35 -2.63 -9.18 -4.07
CA GLY A 35 -2.82 -8.80 -5.48
C GLY A 35 -3.93 -7.78 -5.75
N GLU A 36 -4.61 -7.28 -4.72
CA GLU A 36 -5.48 -6.10 -4.85
C GLU A 36 -4.62 -4.86 -5.10
N LYS A 37 -4.99 -4.06 -6.11
CA LYS A 37 -4.28 -2.84 -6.50
C LYS A 37 -5.19 -1.66 -6.21
N ALA A 38 -4.67 -0.64 -5.53
CA ALA A 38 -5.37 0.61 -5.35
C ALA A 38 -5.18 1.50 -6.58
N SER A 39 -6.26 2.19 -6.96
CA SER A 39 -6.18 3.23 -7.99
C SER A 39 -5.61 4.50 -7.36
N ALA A 40 -4.43 4.89 -7.85
CA ALA A 40 -3.79 6.15 -7.55
C ALA A 40 -3.84 7.04 -8.80
N TRP A 41 -4.18 8.30 -8.64
CA TRP A 41 -4.17 9.29 -9.71
C TRP A 41 -2.91 10.13 -9.59
N MET A 42 -2.11 10.16 -10.65
CA MET A 42 -1.01 11.10 -10.77
C MET A 42 -1.50 12.29 -11.59
N ILE A 43 -1.47 13.47 -10.97
CA ILE A 43 -1.94 14.73 -11.53
C ILE A 43 -0.75 15.66 -11.65
N GLU A 44 -0.52 16.19 -12.84
CA GLU A 44 0.52 17.14 -13.14
C GLU A 44 -0.12 18.48 -13.48
N ALA A 45 0.19 19.51 -12.69
CA ALA A 45 -0.08 20.90 -13.02
C ALA A 45 1.14 21.48 -13.76
N ARG A 46 0.93 21.88 -15.01
CA ARG A 46 1.91 22.53 -15.87
C ARG A 46 1.59 24.02 -15.94
N VAL A 47 2.53 24.85 -15.51
CA VAL A 47 2.43 26.32 -15.61
C VAL A 47 3.33 26.79 -16.73
N ASP A 48 2.76 27.34 -17.79
CA ASP A 48 3.49 27.96 -18.90
C ASP A 48 3.35 29.48 -18.79
N PHE A 49 4.45 30.21 -18.98
CA PHE A 49 4.45 31.68 -19.02
C PHE A 49 5.65 32.20 -19.82
N LYS A 50 5.67 33.49 -20.11
CA LYS A 50 6.80 34.15 -20.77
C LYS A 50 7.51 35.09 -19.79
N ALA A 51 8.77 34.81 -19.49
CA ALA A 51 9.57 35.65 -18.61
C ALA A 51 10.00 36.94 -19.32
N MET A 52 10.03 38.04 -18.57
CA MET A 52 10.60 39.31 -19.04
C MET A 52 12.11 39.30 -18.82
N ASP A 53 12.86 39.76 -19.82
CA ASP A 53 14.33 39.79 -19.74
C ASP A 53 14.82 40.61 -18.53
N ASP A 54 15.88 40.10 -17.89
CA ASP A 54 16.58 40.69 -16.73
C ASP A 54 15.69 41.05 -15.52
N LYS A 55 14.57 40.34 -15.32
CA LYS A 55 13.74 40.47 -14.12
C LYS A 55 13.67 39.16 -13.32
N PRO A 56 13.65 39.25 -11.98
CA PRO A 56 13.38 38.10 -11.15
C PRO A 56 11.94 37.63 -11.36
N VAL A 57 11.76 36.31 -11.44
CA VAL A 57 10.45 35.69 -11.61
C VAL A 57 10.02 35.04 -10.30
N LEU A 58 8.78 35.30 -9.90
CA LEU A 58 8.09 34.60 -8.81
C LEU A 58 6.74 34.12 -9.31
N ALA A 59 6.58 32.80 -9.42
CA ALA A 59 5.31 32.16 -9.76
C ALA A 59 4.73 31.47 -8.53
N SER A 60 3.48 31.76 -8.15
CA SER A 60 2.81 31.22 -6.97
C SER A 60 1.51 30.51 -7.33
N LEU A 61 1.53 29.18 -7.32
CA LEU A 61 0.38 28.32 -7.62
C LEU A 61 -0.35 27.91 -6.34
N ASN A 62 -1.67 27.97 -6.35
CA ASN A 62 -2.49 27.40 -5.28
C ASN A 62 -2.43 25.86 -5.31
N LEU A 63 -2.12 25.25 -4.17
CA LEU A 63 -1.98 23.80 -4.02
C LEU A 63 -3.09 23.23 -3.13
N PRO A 64 -3.62 22.04 -3.45
CA PRO A 64 -4.58 21.38 -2.58
C PRO A 64 -3.94 21.00 -1.24
N LYS A 65 -4.73 21.10 -0.16
CA LYS A 65 -4.33 20.69 1.20
C LYS A 65 -5.19 19.53 1.71
N HIS A 66 -6.51 19.63 1.54
CA HIS A 66 -7.46 18.59 1.93
C HIS A 66 -8.42 18.34 0.78
N ILE A 67 -8.46 17.09 0.30
CA ILE A 67 -9.24 16.69 -0.86
C ILE A 67 -10.27 15.66 -0.38
N PRO A 68 -11.57 16.00 -0.27
CA PRO A 68 -12.56 15.02 0.17
C PRO A 68 -12.59 13.80 -0.75
N GLY A 69 -12.63 12.60 -0.19
CA GLY A 69 -12.60 11.34 -0.94
C GLY A 69 -11.23 10.92 -1.50
N PHE A 70 -10.20 11.75 -1.31
CA PHE A 70 -8.84 11.46 -1.79
C PHE A 70 -7.80 11.77 -0.72
N ARG A 71 -6.86 10.86 -0.55
CA ARG A 71 -5.68 11.09 0.27
C ARG A 71 -4.51 11.51 -0.61
N LEU A 72 -3.84 12.59 -0.24
CA LEU A 72 -2.62 13.06 -0.88
C LEU A 72 -1.47 12.08 -0.59
N PHE A 73 -0.84 11.52 -1.63
CA PHE A 73 0.19 10.46 -1.56
C PHE A 73 1.62 10.91 -1.91
N PHE A 74 1.79 11.88 -2.79
CA PHE A 74 3.15 12.30 -3.15
C PHE A 74 3.09 13.68 -3.75
N GLU A 75 4.10 14.49 -3.48
CA GLU A 75 4.25 15.81 -4.07
C GLU A 75 5.67 16.03 -4.54
N GLN A 76 5.84 16.43 -5.78
CA GLN A 76 7.14 16.73 -6.35
C GLN A 76 7.05 17.88 -7.33
N THR A 77 8.12 18.67 -7.39
CA THR A 77 8.33 19.68 -8.42
C THR A 77 9.41 19.20 -9.38
N ALA A 78 9.26 19.53 -10.66
CA ALA A 78 10.25 19.23 -11.70
C ALA A 78 10.51 20.49 -12.53
N SER A 79 11.21 21.47 -11.94
CA SER A 79 11.52 22.75 -12.58
C SER A 79 13.02 23.06 -12.45
N PRO A 80 13.86 22.63 -13.41
CA PRO A 80 15.30 22.86 -13.35
C PRO A 80 15.63 24.36 -13.23
N GLY A 81 16.53 24.72 -12.31
CA GLY A 81 17.00 26.10 -12.13
C GLY A 81 16.12 27.01 -11.26
N TYR A 82 14.90 26.60 -10.91
CA TYR A 82 14.03 27.34 -10.00
C TYR A 82 14.20 26.86 -8.56
N GLY A 83 14.25 27.79 -7.61
CA GLY A 83 14.01 27.49 -6.20
C GLY A 83 12.52 27.23 -5.98
N PHE A 84 12.17 26.18 -5.23
CA PHE A 84 10.78 25.84 -4.89
C PHE A 84 10.57 25.83 -3.39
N THR A 85 9.48 26.40 -2.93
CA THR A 85 9.06 26.35 -1.52
C THR A 85 7.55 26.31 -1.44
N ILE A 86 7.03 25.54 -0.48
CA ILE A 86 5.60 25.54 -0.15
C ILE A 86 5.40 26.47 1.05
N VAL A 87 4.56 27.49 0.86
CA VAL A 87 4.19 28.45 1.89
C VAL A 87 2.71 28.34 2.23
N ASP A 88 2.35 28.56 3.49
CA ASP A 88 0.96 28.74 3.90
C ASP A 88 0.74 30.24 4.13
N ARG A 89 -0.08 30.88 3.28
CA ARG A 89 -0.45 32.31 3.40
C ARG A 89 -1.94 32.40 3.69
N GLU A 90 -2.27 32.88 4.89
CA GLU A 90 -3.67 33.10 5.33
C GLU A 90 -4.54 31.83 5.21
N GLY A 91 -3.98 30.67 5.54
CA GLY A 91 -4.68 29.38 5.48
C GLY A 91 -4.77 28.77 4.06
N VAL A 92 -4.15 29.40 3.06
CA VAL A 92 -4.04 28.91 1.70
C VAL A 92 -2.63 28.41 1.43
N ARG A 93 -2.51 27.13 1.10
CA ARG A 93 -1.26 26.48 0.72
C ARG A 93 -0.88 26.86 -0.71
N ARG A 94 0.34 27.37 -0.92
CA ARG A 94 0.84 27.76 -2.24
C ARG A 94 2.25 27.25 -2.48
N GLY A 95 2.51 26.81 -3.71
CA GLY A 95 3.85 26.47 -4.20
C GLY A 95 4.44 27.67 -4.92
N GLU A 96 5.58 28.15 -4.44
CA GLU A 96 6.29 29.30 -4.99
C GLU A 96 7.56 28.84 -5.73
N TRP A 97 7.66 29.17 -7.01
CA TRP A 97 8.88 29.03 -7.80
C TRP A 97 9.54 30.40 -7.95
N SER A 98 10.82 30.48 -7.62
CA SER A 98 11.60 31.71 -7.69
C SER A 98 12.92 31.52 -8.44
N ILE A 99 13.27 32.47 -9.32
CA ILE A 99 14.56 32.54 -10.01
C ILE A 99 14.97 34.00 -10.19
N ARG A 100 16.29 34.29 -10.19
CA ARG A 100 16.79 35.67 -10.32
C ARG A 100 16.75 36.20 -11.74
N GLU A 101 17.05 35.35 -12.72
CA GLU A 101 17.13 35.70 -14.13
C GLU A 101 16.49 34.57 -14.95
N ALA A 102 15.51 34.92 -15.78
CA ALA A 102 14.88 34.03 -16.74
C ALA A 102 14.45 34.85 -17.96
N SER A 103 14.54 34.25 -19.14
CA SER A 103 14.15 34.90 -20.40
C SER A 103 13.35 33.94 -21.27
N GLY A 104 12.46 34.49 -22.09
CA GLY A 104 11.65 33.72 -23.04
C GLY A 104 10.62 32.79 -22.38
N PRO A 105 10.16 31.75 -23.12
CA PRO A 105 9.15 30.81 -22.63
C PRO A 105 9.68 29.95 -21.47
N GLN A 106 8.89 29.88 -20.39
CA GLN A 106 9.21 29.13 -19.19
C GLN A 106 8.09 28.13 -18.89
N THR A 107 8.46 26.96 -18.40
CA THR A 107 7.50 25.92 -18.00
C THR A 107 7.87 25.35 -16.64
N LEU A 108 6.91 25.32 -15.72
CA LEU A 108 7.04 24.76 -14.38
C LEU A 108 6.10 23.57 -14.22
N TYR A 109 6.53 22.57 -13.47
CA TYR A 109 5.74 21.36 -13.23
C TYR A 109 5.58 21.11 -11.73
N TYR A 110 4.33 20.94 -11.31
CA TYR A 110 3.96 20.43 -10.00
C TYR A 110 3.22 19.11 -10.18
N LYS A 111 3.74 18.04 -9.60
CA LYS A 111 3.17 16.70 -9.65
C LYS A 111 2.64 16.34 -8.28
N VAL A 112 1.40 15.89 -8.26
CA VAL A 112 0.75 15.36 -7.07
C VAL A 112 0.18 13.99 -7.37
N GLN A 113 0.37 13.06 -6.45
CA GLN A 113 -0.27 11.76 -6.50
C GLN A 113 -1.34 11.71 -5.42
N VAL A 114 -2.53 11.21 -5.76
CA VAL A 114 -3.64 11.04 -4.82
C VAL A 114 -4.20 9.64 -4.91
N VAL A 115 -4.65 9.09 -3.78
CA VAL A 115 -5.24 7.76 -3.68
C VAL A 115 -6.70 7.92 -3.28
N VAL A 116 -7.58 7.13 -3.90
CA VAL A 116 -9.01 7.13 -3.53
C VAL A 116 -9.15 6.58 -2.12
N ASP A 117 -9.70 7.39 -1.21
CA ASP A 117 -9.98 6.99 0.17
C ASP A 117 -11.43 7.34 0.54
N LYS A 118 -12.29 6.32 0.61
CA LYS A 118 -13.71 6.48 0.92
C LYS A 118 -13.97 6.88 2.38
N ASN A 119 -13.00 6.69 3.27
CA ASN A 119 -13.12 7.08 4.67
C ASN A 119 -12.70 8.54 4.91
N GLU A 120 -12.02 9.17 3.95
CA GLU A 120 -11.61 10.58 4.01
C GLU A 120 -12.81 11.50 3.79
N LYS A 121 -13.52 11.82 4.88
CA LYS A 121 -14.74 12.64 4.82
C LYS A 121 -14.49 14.12 4.49
N GLY A 122 -13.22 14.54 4.35
CA GLY A 122 -12.84 15.93 4.24
C GLY A 122 -13.13 16.69 5.54
N VAL A 123 -12.31 17.69 5.86
CA VAL A 123 -12.54 18.49 7.08
C VAL A 123 -13.86 19.26 6.94
N ILE A 124 -14.74 19.12 7.95
CA ILE A 124 -15.89 20.00 8.17
C ILE A 124 -15.31 21.40 8.44
N GLN A 125 -15.25 22.24 7.42
CA GLN A 125 -14.77 23.60 7.61
C GLN A 125 -15.86 24.41 8.31
N PRO A 126 -15.52 25.15 9.38
CA PRO A 126 -16.47 26.02 10.07
C PRO A 126 -17.07 27.05 9.09
N LYS A 127 -18.23 27.61 9.47
CA LYS A 127 -18.81 28.79 8.81
C LYS A 127 -17.69 29.83 8.65
N PRO A 128 -17.44 30.38 7.46
CA PRO A 128 -16.39 31.39 7.30
C PRO A 128 -16.60 32.51 8.31
N GLU A 129 -15.58 32.73 9.14
CA GLU A 129 -15.55 33.86 10.05
C GLU A 129 -15.24 35.11 9.21
N ALA A 130 -16.29 35.87 8.92
CA ALA A 130 -16.27 37.31 8.62
C ALA A 130 -15.37 37.86 7.48
N ALA A 131 -14.78 37.05 6.59
CA ALA A 131 -13.87 37.56 5.56
C ALA A 131 -13.97 36.89 4.18
N VAL A 132 -15.18 36.52 3.73
CA VAL A 132 -15.43 36.73 2.29
C VAL A 132 -15.52 38.24 2.16
N LYS A 133 -14.37 38.92 2.01
CA LYS A 133 -14.34 40.28 1.46
C LYS A 133 -15.25 40.18 0.25
N THR A 134 -16.42 40.80 0.35
CA THR A 134 -17.37 40.93 -0.73
C THR A 134 -16.52 41.44 -1.87
N ILE A 135 -16.18 40.56 -2.81
CA ILE A 135 -15.67 41.04 -4.08
C ILE A 135 -16.84 41.91 -4.51
N ASN A 136 -16.63 43.23 -4.55
CA ASN A 136 -17.64 44.18 -4.98
C ASN A 136 -17.91 43.88 -6.46
N LEU A 137 -18.68 42.82 -6.70
CA LEU A 137 -19.15 42.37 -7.98
C LEU A 137 -20.36 43.24 -8.27
N ILE A 138 -20.09 44.49 -8.59
CA ILE A 138 -21.11 45.48 -8.93
C ILE A 138 -21.69 45.05 -10.28
N TRP A 139 -22.99 44.83 -10.33
CA TRP A 139 -23.72 44.70 -11.59
C TRP A 139 -23.73 46.04 -12.33
N ASP A 140 -23.64 46.00 -13.65
CA ASP A 140 -24.07 47.15 -14.45
C ASP A 140 -25.59 47.38 -14.26
N GLN A 141 -26.07 48.59 -14.58
CA GLN A 141 -27.49 48.95 -14.41
C GLN A 141 -28.44 48.01 -15.15
N ALA A 142 -28.09 47.60 -16.37
CA ALA A 142 -28.88 46.67 -17.16
C ALA A 142 -28.83 45.24 -16.58
N GLU A 143 -27.66 44.78 -16.15
CA GLU A 143 -27.47 43.48 -15.51
C GLU A 143 -28.26 43.39 -14.20
N LYS A 144 -28.27 44.46 -13.40
CA LYS A 144 -28.97 44.50 -12.12
C LYS A 144 -30.46 44.22 -12.28
N ILE A 145 -31.10 44.82 -13.28
CA ILE A 145 -32.54 44.60 -13.55
C ILE A 145 -32.78 43.14 -13.96
N ALA A 146 -31.94 42.57 -14.83
CA ALA A 146 -32.05 41.17 -15.23
C ALA A 146 -31.81 40.21 -14.05
N ALA A 147 -30.85 40.52 -13.19
CA ALA A 147 -30.55 39.77 -11.97
C ALA A 147 -31.72 39.79 -10.98
N GLU A 148 -32.31 40.96 -10.71
CA GLU A 148 -33.47 41.11 -9.81
C GLU A 148 -34.70 40.32 -10.32
N GLN A 149 -34.96 40.34 -11.63
CA GLN A 149 -36.05 39.59 -12.24
C GLN A 149 -35.84 38.07 -12.12
N LEU A 150 -34.65 37.59 -12.46
CA LEU A 150 -34.30 36.16 -12.35
C LEU A 150 -34.34 35.70 -10.90
N LEU A 151 -33.79 36.49 -9.97
CA LEU A 151 -33.79 36.19 -8.55
C LEU A 151 -35.22 36.14 -7.99
N SER A 152 -36.07 37.11 -8.32
CA SER A 152 -37.47 37.15 -7.89
C SER A 152 -38.25 35.94 -8.39
N LYS A 153 -38.02 35.55 -9.65
CA LYS A 153 -38.67 34.37 -10.25
C LYS A 153 -38.21 33.07 -9.57
N ALA A 154 -36.91 32.91 -9.35
CA ALA A 154 -36.35 31.74 -8.67
C ALA A 154 -36.83 31.67 -7.22
N TYR A 155 -36.86 32.80 -6.52
CA TYR A 155 -37.33 32.90 -5.14
C TYR A 155 -38.78 32.42 -5.01
N ASN A 156 -39.68 32.91 -5.87
CA ASN A 156 -41.09 32.48 -5.89
C ASN A 156 -41.31 31.00 -6.24
N GLN A 157 -40.31 30.34 -6.84
CA GLN A 157 -40.35 28.94 -7.26
C GLN A 157 -39.50 28.02 -6.36
N SER A 158 -39.02 28.53 -5.22
CA SER A 158 -38.13 27.82 -4.31
C SER A 158 -38.61 27.93 -2.85
N SER A 159 -38.16 27.02 -2.00
CA SER A 159 -38.55 26.95 -0.57
C SER A 159 -37.37 26.96 0.41
N THR A 160 -36.17 26.62 -0.07
CA THR A 160 -34.90 26.56 0.68
C THR A 160 -33.74 27.09 -0.17
N ASP A 161 -32.63 27.45 0.45
CA ASP A 161 -31.41 27.93 -0.23
C ASP A 161 -30.91 26.94 -1.30
N GLU A 162 -31.00 25.64 -1.03
CA GLU A 162 -30.63 24.59 -1.99
C GLU A 162 -31.58 24.57 -3.20
N SER A 163 -32.89 24.71 -2.95
CA SER A 163 -33.87 24.76 -4.03
C SER A 163 -33.78 26.05 -4.85
N LEU A 164 -33.47 27.18 -4.21
CA LEU A 164 -33.22 28.46 -4.87
C LEU A 164 -32.01 28.35 -5.79
N THR A 165 -30.93 27.74 -5.29
CA THR A 165 -29.71 27.50 -6.07
C THR A 165 -29.99 26.64 -7.30
N ARG A 166 -30.72 25.53 -7.14
CA ARG A 166 -31.11 24.68 -8.27
C ARG A 166 -31.99 25.41 -9.29
N GLU A 167 -32.95 26.21 -8.83
CA GLU A 167 -33.84 26.95 -9.73
C GLU A 167 -33.08 28.05 -10.48
N LEU A 168 -32.17 28.78 -9.83
CA LEU A 168 -31.29 29.74 -10.49
C LEU A 168 -30.42 29.07 -11.57
N ILE A 169 -29.80 27.93 -11.26
CA ILE A 169 -29.01 27.14 -12.24
C ILE A 169 -29.89 26.74 -13.43
N LYS A 170 -31.11 26.29 -13.18
CA LYS A 170 -32.07 25.90 -14.21
C LYS A 170 -32.51 27.09 -15.06
N LEU A 171 -32.84 28.23 -14.48
CA LEU A 171 -33.25 29.44 -15.21
C LEU A 171 -32.13 29.97 -16.10
N LEU A 172 -30.89 30.01 -15.61
CA LEU A 172 -29.71 30.40 -16.40
C LEU A 172 -29.42 29.42 -17.56
N SER A 173 -29.91 28.19 -17.49
CA SER A 173 -29.79 27.18 -18.56
C SER A 173 -31.03 27.11 -19.47
N SER A 174 -32.12 27.76 -19.07
CA SER A 174 -33.43 27.58 -19.69
C SER A 174 -33.54 28.37 -20.99
N ARG A 175 -34.28 27.83 -21.96
CA ARG A 175 -34.60 28.56 -23.20
C ARG A 175 -35.66 29.66 -22.99
N SER A 176 -36.45 29.57 -21.90
CA SER A 176 -37.54 30.50 -21.62
C SER A 176 -37.07 31.87 -21.14
N GLU A 177 -35.97 31.93 -20.38
CA GLU A 177 -35.39 33.18 -19.85
C GLU A 177 -34.13 33.62 -20.61
N LYS A 178 -34.06 33.26 -21.90
CA LYS A 178 -32.83 33.38 -22.69
C LYS A 178 -32.30 34.81 -22.75
N GLN A 179 -33.16 35.83 -22.72
CA GLN A 179 -32.73 37.22 -22.84
C GLN A 179 -32.03 37.74 -21.58
N ASN A 180 -32.67 37.58 -20.40
CA ASN A 180 -32.07 37.97 -19.12
C ASN A 180 -30.85 37.10 -18.80
N ALA A 181 -30.93 35.79 -19.02
CA ALA A 181 -29.80 34.88 -18.79
C ALA A 181 -28.63 35.16 -19.74
N ALA A 182 -28.87 35.44 -21.02
CA ALA A 182 -27.80 35.75 -21.97
C ALA A 182 -27.10 37.07 -21.62
N LEU A 183 -27.85 38.10 -21.18
CA LEU A 183 -27.26 39.37 -20.75
C LEU A 183 -26.29 39.16 -19.59
N LEU A 184 -26.67 38.38 -18.57
CA LEU A 184 -25.79 38.13 -17.41
C LEU A 184 -24.59 37.25 -17.76
N LEU A 185 -24.71 36.38 -18.76
CA LEU A 185 -23.63 35.48 -19.21
C LEU A 185 -22.70 36.15 -20.23
N GLU A 186 -22.98 37.37 -20.66
CA GLU A 186 -22.14 38.11 -21.60
C GLU A 186 -20.86 38.58 -20.89
N GLY A 187 -19.74 37.90 -21.17
CA GLY A 187 -18.45 38.24 -20.57
C GLY A 187 -18.20 37.67 -19.16
N HIS A 188 -19.15 36.91 -18.60
CA HIS A 188 -19.03 36.29 -17.28
C HIS A 188 -19.15 34.77 -17.34
N SER A 189 -18.42 34.07 -16.47
CA SER A 189 -18.65 32.63 -16.31
C SER A 189 -19.97 32.38 -15.56
N LYS A 190 -20.65 31.27 -15.87
CA LYS A 190 -21.90 30.91 -15.19
C LYS A 190 -21.73 30.80 -13.67
N ALA A 191 -20.57 30.35 -13.22
CA ALA A 191 -20.24 30.27 -11.81
C ALA A 191 -20.12 31.66 -11.16
N GLU A 192 -19.53 32.65 -11.84
CA GLU A 192 -19.50 34.04 -11.37
C GLU A 192 -20.91 34.62 -11.27
N VAL A 193 -21.74 34.44 -12.30
CA VAL A 193 -23.14 34.92 -12.29
C VAL A 193 -23.93 34.31 -11.14
N LEU A 194 -23.80 33.00 -10.92
CA LEU A 194 -24.43 32.31 -9.80
C LEU A 194 -23.91 32.83 -8.45
N GLN A 195 -22.59 33.05 -8.33
CA GLN A 195 -22.00 33.63 -7.13
C GLN A 195 -22.59 35.00 -6.83
N LYS A 196 -22.72 35.87 -7.83
CA LYS A 196 -23.33 37.20 -7.67
C LYS A 196 -24.80 37.09 -7.23
N LEU A 197 -25.62 36.31 -7.94
CA LEU A 197 -27.05 36.14 -7.64
C LEU A 197 -27.30 35.56 -6.24
N LEU A 198 -26.51 34.56 -5.83
CA LEU A 198 -26.63 33.95 -4.50
C LEU A 198 -26.14 34.89 -3.39
N THR A 199 -25.11 35.69 -3.67
CA THR A 199 -24.65 36.73 -2.73
C THR A 199 -25.73 37.80 -2.53
N ASP A 200 -26.39 38.24 -3.61
CA ASP A 200 -27.52 39.19 -3.54
C ASP A 200 -28.73 38.61 -2.79
N ALA A 201 -28.93 37.29 -2.85
CA ALA A 201 -29.93 36.57 -2.07
C ALA A 201 -29.57 36.45 -0.57
N GLY A 202 -28.41 36.93 -0.14
CA GLY A 202 -27.92 36.83 1.24
C GLY A 202 -27.33 35.46 1.59
N ILE A 203 -27.09 34.59 0.60
CA ILE A 203 -26.51 33.25 0.80
C ILE A 203 -24.98 33.35 0.78
N THR A 204 -24.34 32.74 1.78
CA THR A 204 -22.87 32.63 1.79
C THR A 204 -22.43 31.62 0.74
N VAL A 205 -21.76 32.10 -0.30
CA VAL A 205 -21.34 31.32 -1.47
C VAL A 205 -19.84 31.42 -1.71
N ARG A 206 -19.24 30.34 -2.19
CA ARG A 206 -17.87 30.32 -2.73
C ARG A 206 -17.82 29.52 -4.03
N VAL A 207 -16.81 29.82 -4.85
CA VAL A 207 -16.58 29.15 -6.15
C VAL A 207 -15.36 28.24 -6.02
N PRO A 208 -15.54 26.97 -5.58
CA PRO A 208 -14.48 25.99 -5.65
C PRO A 208 -14.13 25.64 -7.10
N MET A 209 -12.91 25.16 -7.28
CA MET A 209 -12.38 24.70 -8.56
C MET A 209 -11.80 23.30 -8.40
N GLY A 210 -12.03 22.44 -9.38
CA GLY A 210 -11.55 21.06 -9.34
C GLY A 210 -11.38 20.43 -10.72
N LEU A 211 -10.99 19.16 -10.74
CA LEU A 211 -10.73 18.37 -11.93
C LEU A 211 -11.63 17.15 -11.96
N TYR A 212 -12.22 16.86 -13.11
CA TYR A 212 -12.77 15.53 -13.36
C TYR A 212 -11.61 14.58 -13.68
N LEU A 213 -11.45 13.56 -12.84
CA LEU A 213 -10.44 12.55 -12.99
C LEU A 213 -10.85 11.56 -14.08
N GLU A 214 -10.06 11.52 -15.14
CA GLU A 214 -10.25 10.63 -16.28
C GLU A 214 -8.89 10.13 -16.77
N ASP A 215 -8.78 8.83 -17.04
CA ASP A 215 -7.50 8.22 -17.37
C ASP A 215 -6.91 8.82 -18.65
N ARG A 216 -5.60 9.07 -18.62
CA ARG A 216 -4.78 9.58 -19.73
C ARG A 216 -5.27 10.89 -20.36
N ARG A 217 -5.92 11.76 -19.60
CA ARG A 217 -6.26 13.12 -20.06
C ARG A 217 -5.10 14.09 -19.90
N ARG A 218 -5.00 15.04 -20.83
CA ARG A 218 -3.99 16.12 -20.86
C ARG A 218 -4.68 17.45 -21.17
N ASN A 219 -3.99 18.56 -20.88
CA ASN A 219 -4.45 19.92 -21.16
C ASN A 219 -5.86 20.21 -20.62
N GLN A 220 -6.17 19.67 -19.44
CA GLN A 220 -7.44 19.94 -18.76
C GLN A 220 -7.34 21.26 -17.99
N SER A 221 -8.45 21.99 -17.92
CA SER A 221 -8.60 23.16 -17.06
C SER A 221 -9.38 22.80 -15.79
N LEU A 222 -9.25 23.62 -14.76
CA LEU A 222 -10.13 23.49 -13.60
C LEU A 222 -11.56 23.87 -13.98
N VAL A 223 -12.51 23.07 -13.49
CA VAL A 223 -13.94 23.33 -13.61
C VAL A 223 -14.41 24.03 -12.34
N SER A 224 -15.07 25.17 -12.51
CA SER A 224 -15.69 25.92 -11.43
C SER A 224 -16.97 25.24 -10.98
N MET A 225 -17.12 25.08 -9.67
CA MET A 225 -18.32 24.57 -9.00
C MET A 225 -18.89 25.67 -8.08
N ILE A 226 -20.08 25.44 -7.52
CA ILE A 226 -20.69 26.36 -6.56
C ILE A 226 -20.85 25.67 -5.22
N GLU A 227 -20.35 26.27 -4.15
CA GLU A 227 -20.61 25.83 -2.77
C GLU A 227 -21.41 26.89 -2.02
N ILE A 228 -22.56 26.50 -1.47
CA ILE A 228 -23.37 27.34 -0.58
C ILE A 228 -23.29 26.83 0.85
N TYR A 229 -23.34 27.74 1.81
CA TYR A 229 -23.39 27.40 3.22
C TYR A 229 -24.81 27.56 3.76
N THR A 230 -25.47 26.44 4.08
CA THR A 230 -26.82 26.43 4.66
C THR A 230 -26.95 25.31 5.69
N ALA A 231 -27.85 25.47 6.67
CA ALA A 231 -28.08 24.51 7.76
C ALA A 231 -26.81 24.00 8.48
N GLY A 232 -25.76 24.84 8.58
CA GLY A 232 -24.50 24.50 9.26
C GLY A 232 -23.51 23.69 8.41
N LYS A 233 -23.78 23.43 7.13
CA LYS A 233 -22.96 22.61 6.24
C LYS A 233 -22.75 23.27 4.87
N TRP A 234 -21.67 22.88 4.21
CA TRP A 234 -21.40 23.25 2.81
C TRP A 234 -22.07 22.26 1.86
N HIS A 235 -22.76 22.78 0.86
CA HIS A 235 -23.39 22.00 -0.20
C HIS A 235 -22.81 22.41 -1.55
N LEU A 236 -22.17 21.45 -2.23
CA LEU A 236 -21.62 21.62 -3.58
C LEU A 236 -22.71 21.39 -4.63
N PHE A 237 -22.71 22.22 -5.66
CA PHE A 237 -23.57 22.15 -6.83
C PHE A 237 -22.73 22.28 -8.10
N ASP A 238 -23.08 21.46 -9.09
CA ASP A 238 -22.60 21.64 -10.46
C ASP A 238 -23.40 22.78 -11.13
N PRO A 239 -22.74 23.87 -11.56
CA PRO A 239 -23.42 25.01 -12.16
C PRO A 239 -24.06 24.68 -13.51
N ASN A 240 -23.67 23.60 -14.19
CA ASN A 240 -24.22 23.21 -15.49
C ASN A 240 -25.44 22.30 -15.34
N THR A 241 -25.36 21.30 -14.46
CA THR A 241 -26.40 20.28 -14.31
C THR A 241 -27.38 20.57 -13.16
N GLY A 242 -26.98 21.36 -12.15
CA GLY A 242 -27.75 21.59 -10.93
C GLY A 242 -27.76 20.41 -9.97
N VAL A 243 -26.98 19.36 -10.25
CA VAL A 243 -26.84 18.20 -9.36
C VAL A 243 -26.11 18.62 -8.09
N GLN A 244 -26.65 18.20 -6.95
CA GLN A 244 -26.09 18.46 -5.63
C GLN A 244 -25.18 17.30 -5.20
N GLY A 245 -24.04 17.64 -4.62
CA GLY A 245 -23.07 16.68 -4.08
C GLY A 245 -21.75 16.66 -4.85
N LEU A 246 -20.74 16.03 -4.24
CA LEU A 246 -19.43 15.82 -4.84
C LEU A 246 -19.47 14.59 -5.76
N PRO A 247 -19.22 14.72 -7.07
CA PRO A 247 -19.11 13.56 -7.95
C PRO A 247 -17.95 12.64 -7.53
N GLU A 248 -18.10 11.32 -7.67
CA GLU A 248 -17.09 10.35 -7.23
C GLU A 248 -15.72 10.52 -7.91
N ASN A 249 -15.71 11.01 -9.15
CA ASN A 249 -14.51 11.26 -9.95
C ASN A 249 -14.07 12.73 -9.95
N PHE A 250 -14.57 13.57 -9.03
CA PHE A 250 -14.21 14.99 -8.99
C PHE A 250 -13.20 15.27 -7.87
N LEU A 251 -12.01 15.73 -8.26
CA LEU A 251 -10.97 16.15 -7.36
C LEU A 251 -11.07 17.65 -7.10
N LEU A 252 -11.32 18.02 -5.85
CA LEU A 252 -11.36 19.41 -5.42
C LEU A 252 -9.92 19.96 -5.27
N TRP A 253 -9.51 20.84 -6.18
CA TRP A 253 -8.16 21.42 -6.18
C TRP A 253 -8.07 22.63 -5.25
N ASN A 254 -9.05 23.53 -5.33
CA ASN A 254 -9.10 24.76 -4.55
C ASN A 254 -10.55 25.06 -4.14
N ARG A 255 -10.74 25.68 -2.96
CA ARG A 255 -12.05 26.07 -2.43
C ARG A 255 -12.38 27.57 -2.63
N GLY A 256 -11.72 28.21 -3.59
CA GLY A 256 -11.99 29.58 -4.01
C GLY A 256 -11.23 30.65 -3.21
N GLY A 257 -11.55 31.93 -3.47
CA GLY A 257 -11.10 33.09 -2.69
C GLY A 257 -9.84 33.82 -3.19
N ARG A 258 -9.01 33.20 -4.05
CA ARG A 258 -7.77 33.81 -4.62
C ARG A 258 -7.45 33.25 -6.00
N SER A 259 -6.65 33.99 -6.79
CA SER A 259 -6.17 33.57 -8.11
C SER A 259 -5.44 32.22 -8.03
N LEU A 260 -5.71 31.33 -9.00
CA LEU A 260 -5.04 30.03 -9.13
C LEU A 260 -3.51 30.19 -9.24
N ILE A 261 -3.07 31.15 -10.05
CA ILE A 261 -1.67 31.49 -10.30
C ILE A 261 -1.47 32.98 -10.10
N GLU A 262 -0.39 33.35 -9.43
CA GLU A 262 0.11 34.72 -9.33
C GLU A 262 1.52 34.73 -9.90
N LEU A 263 1.79 35.61 -10.87
CA LEU A 263 3.09 35.70 -11.54
C LEU A 263 3.64 37.12 -11.41
N MET A 264 4.89 37.22 -10.95
CA MET A 264 5.69 38.45 -11.01
C MET A 264 6.88 38.21 -11.93
N GLY A 265 7.26 39.22 -12.72
CA GLY A 265 8.41 39.14 -13.64
C GLY A 265 8.13 38.41 -14.97
N GLY A 266 6.88 38.12 -15.28
CA GLY A 266 6.48 37.50 -16.56
C GLY A 266 5.04 37.83 -16.95
N GLU A 267 4.65 37.38 -18.15
CA GLU A 267 3.34 37.59 -18.77
C GLU A 267 2.73 36.26 -19.26
N ASP A 268 1.42 36.28 -19.55
CA ASP A 268 0.65 35.17 -20.13
C ASP A 268 0.74 33.83 -19.37
N ALA A 269 0.61 33.88 -18.04
CA ALA A 269 0.59 32.68 -17.22
C ALA A 269 -0.65 31.82 -17.49
N HIS A 270 -0.44 30.59 -17.94
CA HIS A 270 -1.49 29.59 -18.14
C HIS A 270 -1.19 28.32 -17.35
N VAL A 271 -2.21 27.77 -16.67
CA VAL A 271 -2.10 26.51 -15.93
C VAL A 271 -2.94 25.45 -16.63
N SER A 272 -2.32 24.35 -16.99
CA SER A 272 -2.97 23.18 -17.57
C SER A 272 -2.70 21.93 -16.73
N PHE A 273 -3.63 20.99 -16.74
CA PHE A 273 -3.55 19.78 -15.94
C PHE A 273 -3.50 18.54 -16.83
N SER A 274 -2.66 17.59 -16.44
CA SER A 274 -2.63 16.26 -17.01
C SER A 274 -2.84 15.24 -15.90
N MET A 275 -3.52 14.14 -16.20
CA MET A 275 -3.79 13.11 -15.22
C MET A 275 -3.69 11.71 -15.82
N ILE A 276 -3.20 10.78 -15.03
CA ILE A 276 -3.08 9.37 -15.40
C ILE A 276 -3.47 8.50 -14.20
N GLU A 277 -4.26 7.46 -14.46
CA GLU A 277 -4.58 6.47 -13.45
C GLU A 277 -3.45 5.43 -13.38
N GLN A 278 -2.94 5.18 -12.19
CA GLN A 278 -1.91 4.19 -11.90
C GLN A 278 -2.45 3.17 -10.91
N LYS A 279 -2.23 1.89 -11.21
CA LYS A 279 -2.60 0.80 -10.31
C LYS A 279 -1.39 0.41 -9.48
N MET A 280 -1.36 0.84 -8.23
CA MET A 280 -0.24 0.59 -7.32
C MET A 280 -0.59 -0.47 -6.27
N PRO A 281 0.39 -1.30 -5.84
CA PRO A 281 0.23 -2.14 -4.67
C PRO A 281 -0.07 -1.28 -3.43
N PRO A 282 -1.14 -1.57 -2.66
CA PRO A 282 -1.48 -0.80 -1.46
C PRO A 282 -0.38 -0.78 -0.40
N VAL A 283 0.52 -1.76 -0.41
CA VAL A 283 1.68 -1.84 0.48
C VAL A 283 2.67 -0.70 0.21
N GLU A 284 2.90 -0.33 -1.05
CA GLU A 284 3.74 0.82 -1.42
C GLU A 284 3.08 2.12 -0.94
N LEU A 285 1.74 2.17 -0.97
CA LEU A 285 0.98 3.33 -0.49
C LEU A 285 1.03 3.50 1.04
N ALA A 286 1.08 2.39 1.78
CA ALA A 286 1.16 2.40 3.25
C ALA A 286 2.56 2.72 3.78
N GLN A 287 3.61 2.48 3.00
CA GLN A 287 5.01 2.69 3.38
C GLN A 287 5.39 4.17 3.55
N GLU A 288 4.97 5.01 2.62
CA GLU A 288 5.30 6.44 2.63
C GLU A 288 4.52 7.22 3.70
N TYR A 289 3.41 6.65 4.20
CA TYR A 289 2.41 7.34 5.03
C TYR A 289 2.26 6.82 6.44
N SER A 290 3.02 5.81 6.82
CA SER A 290 2.94 5.29 8.18
C SER A 290 3.19 6.44 9.15
N SER A 291 2.13 6.85 9.85
CA SER A 291 2.21 7.86 10.90
C SER A 291 3.22 7.42 11.95
N ASP A 292 3.93 8.37 12.55
CA ASP A 292 4.74 8.17 13.77
C ASP A 292 3.88 7.73 14.99
N GLU A 293 2.62 7.35 14.79
CA GLU A 293 1.67 6.93 15.81
C GLU A 293 1.07 5.55 15.47
N GLY A 294 0.88 4.71 16.50
CA GLY A 294 0.16 3.43 16.41
C GLY A 294 0.94 2.28 15.76
N PHE A 295 0.30 1.56 14.83
CA PHE A 295 0.89 0.39 14.15
C PHE A 295 1.97 0.77 13.12
N GLY A 296 2.09 2.05 12.74
CA GLY A 296 3.14 2.56 11.85
C GLY A 296 4.55 2.32 12.39
N ILE A 297 4.78 2.57 13.68
CA ILE A 297 6.07 2.38 14.36
C ILE A 297 6.54 0.91 14.30
N LEU A 298 5.61 -0.03 14.28
CA LEU A 298 5.87 -1.48 14.29
C LEU A 298 5.80 -2.10 12.88
N SER A 299 5.74 -1.28 11.83
CA SER A 299 5.72 -1.74 10.45
C SER A 299 7.13 -2.10 9.99
N ILE A 300 7.31 -3.38 9.60
CA ILE A 300 8.57 -3.95 9.07
C ILE A 300 8.99 -3.22 7.78
N HIS A 301 8.05 -2.55 7.11
CA HIS A 301 8.31 -1.91 5.84
C HIS A 301 9.20 -0.66 5.91
N HIS A 302 9.42 -0.08 7.09
CA HIS A 302 10.39 1.02 7.27
C HIS A 302 11.85 0.55 7.27
N LEU A 303 12.06 -0.74 7.49
CA LEU A 303 13.42 -1.28 7.49
C LEU A 303 13.99 -1.25 6.07
N PRO A 304 15.31 -1.09 5.91
CA PRO A 304 15.96 -1.30 4.62
C PRO A 304 15.57 -2.66 4.01
N ILE A 305 15.49 -2.73 2.68
CA ILE A 305 15.04 -3.93 1.94
C ILE A 305 15.83 -5.18 2.34
N GLU A 306 17.12 -5.03 2.63
CA GLU A 306 17.99 -6.11 3.10
C GLU A 306 17.49 -6.71 4.42
N GLU A 307 17.15 -5.88 5.40
CA GLU A 307 16.62 -6.30 6.70
C GLU A 307 15.21 -6.90 6.58
N GLN A 308 14.37 -6.35 5.70
CA GLN A 308 13.02 -6.89 5.45
C GLN A 308 13.06 -8.35 4.97
N SER A 309 14.06 -8.70 4.17
CA SER A 309 14.22 -10.07 3.65
C SER A 309 14.44 -11.09 4.77
N VAL A 310 15.19 -10.71 5.82
CA VAL A 310 15.45 -11.55 7.00
C VAL A 310 14.18 -11.71 7.83
N PHE A 311 13.45 -10.62 8.09
CA PHE A 311 12.18 -10.67 8.83
C PHE A 311 11.13 -11.49 8.11
N LYS A 312 11.00 -11.34 6.79
CA LYS A 312 10.09 -12.15 5.96
C LYS A 312 10.37 -13.63 6.12
N LEU A 313 11.65 -14.02 6.15
CA LEU A 313 12.06 -15.39 6.34
C LEU A 313 11.77 -15.89 7.76
N LEU A 314 12.02 -15.08 8.80
CA LEU A 314 11.75 -15.42 10.19
C LEU A 314 10.25 -15.63 10.46
N LEU A 315 9.40 -14.78 9.89
CA LEU A 315 7.94 -14.86 10.03
C LEU A 315 7.32 -16.07 9.30
N LEU A 316 8.03 -16.71 8.38
CA LEU A 316 7.60 -17.96 7.76
C LEU A 316 7.90 -19.20 8.62
N LEU A 317 8.83 -19.11 9.57
CA LEU A 317 9.25 -20.24 10.40
C LEU A 317 8.09 -20.88 11.19
N PRO A 318 7.18 -20.13 11.83
CA PRO A 318 6.01 -20.71 12.51
C PRO A 318 5.11 -21.53 11.57
N ILE A 319 4.97 -21.12 10.31
CA ILE A 319 4.21 -21.86 9.30
C ILE A 319 4.89 -23.19 8.99
N GLY A 320 6.21 -23.17 8.77
CA GLY A 320 6.99 -24.39 8.55
C GLY A 320 6.85 -25.38 9.72
N ALA A 321 6.84 -24.85 10.95
CA ALA A 321 6.61 -25.64 12.16
C ALA A 321 5.18 -26.22 12.21
N LEU A 322 4.15 -25.44 11.87
CA LEU A 322 2.77 -25.91 11.78
C LEU A 322 2.63 -27.06 10.80
N ILE A 323 3.19 -26.92 9.58
CA ILE A 323 3.16 -27.99 8.57
C ILE A 323 3.88 -29.23 9.09
N THR A 324 5.05 -29.05 9.73
CA THR A 324 5.81 -30.17 10.28
C THR A 324 5.04 -30.92 11.38
N VAL A 325 4.41 -30.19 12.29
CA VAL A 325 3.57 -30.77 13.35
C VAL A 325 2.37 -31.49 12.73
N MET A 326 1.71 -30.89 11.74
CA MET A 326 0.59 -31.48 11.03
C MET A 326 0.97 -32.82 10.36
N MET A 327 2.10 -32.85 9.65
CA MET A 327 2.60 -34.09 9.01
C MET A 327 2.99 -35.16 10.03
N ARG A 328 3.50 -34.77 11.20
CA ARG A 328 3.88 -35.72 12.25
C ARG A 328 2.68 -36.27 13.03
N VAL A 329 1.72 -35.40 13.36
CA VAL A 329 0.58 -35.73 14.23
C VAL A 329 -0.57 -36.34 13.43
N LEU A 330 -0.97 -35.73 12.31
CA LEU A 330 -2.12 -36.21 11.52
C LEU A 330 -1.69 -37.34 10.57
N VAL A 331 -0.60 -37.14 9.82
CA VAL A 331 -0.16 -38.14 8.83
C VAL A 331 0.61 -39.28 9.48
N GLY A 332 1.54 -38.96 10.39
CA GLY A 332 2.37 -39.95 11.09
C GLY A 332 3.74 -40.18 10.48
N ILE A 333 4.27 -39.21 9.74
CA ILE A 333 5.60 -39.32 9.15
C ILE A 333 6.67 -39.30 10.24
N LYS A 334 7.59 -40.27 10.20
CA LYS A 334 8.75 -40.32 11.09
C LYS A 334 9.83 -39.39 10.56
N THR A 335 10.12 -38.33 11.31
CA THR A 335 11.17 -37.35 11.00
C THR A 335 12.27 -37.40 12.06
N SER A 336 13.46 -36.91 11.72
CA SER A 336 14.56 -36.69 12.67
C SER A 336 14.30 -35.40 13.47
N GLY A 337 13.27 -35.42 14.31
CA GLY A 337 12.82 -34.26 15.09
C GLY A 337 11.81 -33.36 14.36
N THR A 338 11.35 -32.30 15.04
CA THR A 338 10.39 -31.31 14.49
C THR A 338 11.08 -30.10 13.88
N PHE A 339 12.29 -29.77 14.34
CA PHE A 339 12.99 -28.56 13.88
C PHE A 339 13.75 -28.78 12.57
N MET A 340 14.32 -29.97 12.38
CA MET A 340 15.14 -30.30 11.22
C MET A 340 14.41 -30.15 9.88
N PRO A 341 13.16 -30.64 9.69
CA PRO A 341 12.43 -30.41 8.44
C PRO A 341 12.19 -28.92 8.15
N VAL A 342 11.93 -28.12 9.19
CA VAL A 342 11.74 -26.66 9.07
C VAL A 342 13.03 -25.99 8.62
N LEU A 343 14.17 -26.32 9.22
CA LEU A 343 15.47 -25.79 8.82
C LEU A 343 15.81 -26.14 7.37
N ILE A 344 15.62 -27.41 6.96
CA ILE A 344 15.88 -27.83 5.58
C ILE A 344 14.99 -27.05 4.60
N ALA A 345 13.71 -26.86 4.94
CA ALA A 345 12.79 -26.06 4.12
C ALA A 345 13.27 -24.60 3.98
N MET A 346 13.80 -24.01 5.05
CA MET A 346 14.35 -22.66 5.04
C MET A 346 15.60 -22.56 4.16
N ALA A 347 16.46 -23.58 4.17
CA ALA A 347 17.59 -23.66 3.25
C ALA A 347 17.13 -23.71 1.78
N PHE A 348 16.03 -24.41 1.48
CA PHE A 348 15.43 -24.44 0.13
C PHE A 348 14.82 -23.11 -0.30
N ILE A 349 14.26 -22.31 0.63
CA ILE A 349 13.79 -20.95 0.33
C ILE A 349 14.92 -20.08 -0.23
N GLN A 350 16.13 -20.19 0.34
CA GLN A 350 17.27 -19.38 -0.10
C GLN A 350 17.98 -19.95 -1.34
N THR A 351 18.03 -21.27 -1.50
CA THR A 351 18.82 -21.93 -2.56
C THR A 351 18.01 -22.37 -3.78
N SER A 352 16.69 -22.17 -3.77
CA SER A 352 15.69 -22.80 -4.64
C SER A 352 15.51 -24.31 -4.38
N LEU A 353 14.29 -24.82 -4.61
CA LEU A 353 13.95 -26.22 -4.33
C LEU A 353 14.79 -27.20 -5.16
N GLY A 354 14.93 -26.96 -6.47
CA GLY A 354 15.59 -27.90 -7.38
C GLY A 354 17.07 -28.07 -7.07
N LEU A 355 17.82 -26.95 -7.11
CA LEU A 355 19.25 -26.95 -6.78
C LEU A 355 19.49 -27.32 -5.31
N GLY A 356 18.67 -26.81 -4.40
CA GLY A 356 18.74 -27.13 -2.98
C GLY A 356 18.59 -28.62 -2.71
N LEU A 357 17.63 -29.30 -3.36
CA LEU A 357 17.41 -30.74 -3.20
C LEU A 357 18.59 -31.56 -3.72
N ILE A 358 19.11 -31.23 -4.92
CA ILE A 358 20.27 -31.91 -5.51
C ILE A 358 21.49 -31.75 -4.61
N ASN A 359 21.79 -30.52 -4.20
CA ASN A 359 22.93 -30.22 -3.34
C ASN A 359 22.78 -30.89 -1.97
N PHE A 360 21.59 -30.84 -1.36
CA PHE A 360 21.33 -31.48 -0.07
C PHE A 360 21.57 -32.99 -0.13
N ILE A 361 20.99 -33.68 -1.13
CA ILE A 361 21.16 -35.12 -1.29
C ILE A 361 22.63 -35.47 -1.55
N ALA A 362 23.31 -34.74 -2.42
CA ALA A 362 24.72 -34.96 -2.72
C ALA A 362 25.62 -34.79 -1.48
N ILE A 363 25.44 -33.68 -0.76
CA ILE A 363 26.22 -33.34 0.43
C ILE A 363 25.98 -34.35 1.55
N VAL A 364 24.72 -34.72 1.82
CA VAL A 364 24.39 -35.74 2.83
C VAL A 364 24.94 -37.10 2.42
N ALA A 365 24.84 -37.49 1.15
CA ALA A 365 25.39 -38.76 0.67
C ALA A 365 26.92 -38.82 0.84
N ILE A 366 27.63 -37.77 0.42
CA ILE A 366 29.09 -37.69 0.58
C ILE A 366 29.48 -37.65 2.07
N GLY A 367 28.75 -36.90 2.90
CA GLY A 367 28.97 -36.85 4.35
C GLY A 367 28.82 -38.22 5.02
N LEU A 368 27.81 -39.00 4.61
CA LEU A 368 27.62 -40.38 5.08
C LEU A 368 28.70 -41.34 4.56
N MET A 369 29.16 -41.18 3.31
CA MET A 369 30.29 -41.95 2.76
C MET A 369 31.60 -41.67 3.52
N LEU A 370 31.93 -40.39 3.73
CA LEU A 370 33.08 -39.97 4.52
C LEU A 370 33.01 -40.48 5.95
N ARG A 371 31.82 -40.47 6.54
CA ARG A 371 31.60 -41.06 7.86
C ARG A 371 31.93 -42.55 7.88
N SER A 372 31.49 -43.32 6.88
CA SER A 372 31.85 -44.74 6.78
C SER A 372 33.37 -44.93 6.75
N TYR A 373 34.08 -44.10 5.97
CA TYR A 373 35.54 -44.13 5.91
C TYR A 373 36.21 -43.76 7.24
N LEU A 374 35.80 -42.65 7.86
CA LEU A 374 36.37 -42.17 9.13
C LEU A 374 36.04 -43.09 10.32
N SER A 375 34.94 -43.84 10.25
CA SER A 375 34.60 -44.82 11.29
C SER A 375 35.59 -45.98 11.36
N ALA A 376 36.27 -46.30 10.26
CA ALA A 376 37.35 -47.28 10.23
C ALA A 376 38.63 -46.79 10.93
N LEU A 377 38.77 -45.48 11.17
CA LEU A 377 39.96 -44.86 11.77
C LEU A 377 39.93 -44.82 13.30
N ASN A 378 38.95 -45.46 13.96
CA ASN A 378 38.82 -45.54 15.43
C ASN A 378 38.93 -44.17 16.15
N LEU A 379 38.45 -43.10 15.52
CA LEU A 379 38.45 -41.76 16.10
C LEU A 379 37.40 -41.62 17.21
N LEU A 380 37.71 -40.81 18.23
CA LEU A 380 36.76 -40.33 19.23
C LEU A 380 35.57 -39.65 18.54
N LEU A 381 34.35 -39.84 19.06
CA LEU A 381 33.10 -39.33 18.48
C LEU A 381 33.18 -37.82 18.15
N VAL A 382 33.67 -37.02 19.11
CA VAL A 382 33.78 -35.56 18.97
C VAL A 382 34.75 -35.17 17.85
N ALA A 383 35.94 -35.80 17.80
CA ALA A 383 36.93 -35.55 16.75
C ALA A 383 36.40 -35.96 15.37
N ARG A 384 35.68 -37.09 15.30
CA ARG A 384 35.07 -37.60 14.06
C ARG A 384 34.04 -36.63 13.49
N ILE A 385 33.11 -36.15 14.31
CA ILE A 385 32.07 -35.19 13.91
C ILE A 385 32.69 -33.88 13.43
N ALA A 386 33.67 -33.35 14.16
CA ALA A 386 34.38 -32.13 13.77
C ALA A 386 35.08 -32.28 12.41
N THR A 387 35.78 -33.39 12.17
CA THR A 387 36.43 -33.68 10.88
C THR A 387 35.41 -33.75 9.73
N ILE A 388 34.25 -34.40 9.94
CA ILE A 388 33.19 -34.46 8.93
C ILE A 388 32.69 -33.06 8.58
N ILE A 389 32.42 -32.22 9.57
CA ILE A 389 31.92 -30.86 9.36
C ILE A 389 32.94 -30.04 8.55
N VAL A 390 34.23 -30.09 8.90
CA VAL A 390 35.28 -29.36 8.17
C VAL A 390 35.36 -29.81 6.71
N ILE A 391 35.37 -31.12 6.45
CA ILE A 391 35.44 -31.65 5.08
C ILE A 391 34.19 -31.23 4.27
N VAL A 392 33.01 -31.28 4.89
CA VAL A 392 31.75 -30.86 4.24
C VAL A 392 31.77 -29.38 3.88
N ILE A 393 32.28 -28.51 4.75
CA ILE A 393 32.44 -27.08 4.45
C ILE A 393 33.34 -26.89 3.23
N PHE A 394 34.46 -27.62 3.15
CA PHE A 394 35.34 -27.59 1.97
C PHE A 394 34.64 -28.08 0.69
N ILE A 395 33.85 -29.15 0.77
CA ILE A 395 33.08 -29.69 -0.36
C ILE A 395 32.05 -28.67 -0.84
N ILE A 396 31.31 -28.04 0.08
CA ILE A 396 30.34 -27.00 -0.26
C ILE A 396 31.04 -25.82 -0.96
N GLY A 397 32.17 -25.37 -0.41
CA GLY A 397 32.97 -24.30 -1.00
C GLY A 397 33.44 -24.65 -2.43
N LEU A 398 33.93 -25.87 -2.63
CA LEU A 398 34.41 -26.33 -3.94
C LEU A 398 33.25 -26.49 -4.94
N MET A 399 32.12 -27.08 -4.53
CA MET A 399 30.92 -27.17 -5.35
C MET A 399 30.39 -25.79 -5.74
N SER A 400 30.42 -24.81 -4.83
CA SER A 400 30.02 -23.44 -5.11
C SER A 400 30.92 -22.77 -6.15
N LEU A 401 32.24 -22.96 -6.06
CA LEU A 401 33.20 -22.44 -7.04
C LEU A 401 33.05 -23.08 -8.43
N VAL A 402 32.78 -24.39 -8.46
CA VAL A 402 32.52 -25.13 -9.72
C VAL A 402 31.19 -24.68 -10.33
N GLY A 403 30.15 -24.55 -9.52
CA GLY A 403 28.84 -24.05 -9.96
C GLY A 403 28.93 -22.66 -10.60
N TYR A 404 29.73 -21.76 -9.99
CA TYR A 404 29.98 -20.44 -10.56
C TYR A 404 30.64 -20.50 -11.95
N LYS A 405 31.67 -21.34 -12.12
CA LYS A 405 32.35 -21.50 -13.42
C LYS A 405 31.47 -22.12 -14.50
N LEU A 406 30.49 -22.94 -14.13
CA LEU A 406 29.54 -23.56 -15.06
C LEU A 406 28.41 -22.62 -15.51
N GLY A 407 28.44 -21.35 -15.11
CA GLY A 407 27.43 -20.37 -15.49
C GLY A 407 26.10 -20.52 -14.76
N PHE A 408 26.04 -21.37 -13.71
CA PHE A 408 24.96 -21.30 -12.73
C PHE A 408 25.16 -20.03 -11.93
N ASN A 409 24.66 -18.91 -12.46
CA ASN A 409 24.75 -17.58 -11.86
C ASN A 409 23.78 -17.50 -10.67
N THR A 410 24.07 -18.29 -9.66
CA THR A 410 23.40 -18.23 -8.37
C THR A 410 24.07 -17.06 -7.66
N GLY A 411 23.34 -15.95 -7.49
CA GLY A 411 23.88 -14.75 -6.85
C GLY A 411 24.73 -15.12 -5.64
N MET A 412 25.99 -14.69 -5.65
CA MET A 412 26.96 -14.99 -4.59
C MET A 412 26.56 -14.27 -3.30
N THR A 413 25.59 -14.84 -2.61
CA THR A 413 25.51 -14.84 -1.16
C THR A 413 25.37 -16.30 -0.79
N VAL A 414 26.51 -16.99 -0.69
CA VAL A 414 26.57 -18.24 0.06
C VAL A 414 26.28 -17.86 1.51
N ALA A 415 25.00 -17.80 1.87
CA ALA A 415 24.59 -17.42 3.20
C ALA A 415 25.11 -18.48 4.18
N PHE A 416 25.67 -18.04 5.30
CA PHE A 416 26.11 -18.92 6.38
C PHE A 416 24.98 -19.84 6.86
N PHE A 417 23.73 -19.38 6.73
CA PHE A 417 22.57 -20.05 7.28
C PHE A 417 22.29 -21.44 6.65
N PRO A 418 22.16 -21.61 5.31
CA PRO A 418 22.10 -22.93 4.67
C PRO A 418 23.27 -23.85 5.03
N ILE A 419 24.50 -23.32 5.13
CA ILE A 419 25.68 -24.13 5.50
C ILE A 419 25.54 -24.67 6.92
N ILE A 420 25.17 -23.82 7.89
CA ILE A 420 24.96 -24.23 9.28
C ILE A 420 23.87 -25.30 9.37
N ILE A 421 22.78 -25.13 8.61
CA ILE A 421 21.68 -26.09 8.55
C ILE A 421 22.13 -27.44 7.98
N LEU A 422 22.92 -27.43 6.90
CA LEU A 422 23.47 -28.63 6.28
C LEU A 422 24.44 -29.35 7.22
N ALA A 423 25.33 -28.62 7.87
CA ALA A 423 26.27 -29.16 8.84
C ALA A 423 25.53 -29.82 10.02
N TRP A 424 24.56 -29.11 10.61
CA TRP A 424 23.69 -29.63 11.67
C TRP A 424 22.93 -30.88 11.23
N THR A 425 22.43 -30.87 10.00
CA THR A 425 21.73 -32.01 9.40
C THR A 425 22.66 -33.22 9.30
N ILE A 426 23.87 -33.05 8.78
CA ILE A 426 24.84 -34.14 8.65
C ILE A 426 25.25 -34.69 10.01
N GLU A 427 25.53 -33.82 10.99
CA GLU A 427 25.83 -34.23 12.36
C GLU A 427 24.70 -35.11 12.93
N ARG A 428 23.45 -34.62 12.86
CA ARG A 428 22.29 -35.34 13.38
C ARG A 428 22.07 -36.68 12.69
N MET A 429 22.24 -36.73 11.37
CA MET A 429 22.08 -37.97 10.59
C MET A 429 23.23 -38.94 10.82
N SER A 430 24.45 -38.44 11.05
CA SER A 430 25.62 -39.24 11.38
C SER A 430 25.47 -39.93 12.74
N ILE A 431 25.00 -39.20 13.76
CA ILE A 431 24.68 -39.76 15.09
C ILE A 431 23.56 -40.79 14.97
N LEU A 432 22.47 -40.47 14.26
CA LEU A 432 21.36 -41.40 14.06
C LEU A 432 21.80 -42.69 13.35
N TRP A 433 22.74 -42.60 12.41
CA TRP A 433 23.31 -43.77 11.75
C TRP A 433 24.06 -44.66 12.75
N GLU A 434 24.79 -44.05 13.68
CA GLU A 434 25.58 -44.76 14.69
C GLU A 434 24.69 -45.43 15.74
N GLU A 435 23.65 -44.75 16.20
CA GLU A 435 22.75 -45.24 17.24
C GLU A 435 21.71 -46.24 16.72
N GLU A 436 21.13 -46.00 15.55
CA GLU A 436 19.95 -46.74 15.08
C GLU A 436 20.12 -47.41 13.70
N GLY A 437 21.26 -47.21 13.04
CA GLY A 437 21.62 -47.85 11.77
C GLY A 437 21.07 -47.19 10.50
N ALA A 438 21.58 -47.65 9.36
CA ALA A 438 21.34 -47.09 8.02
C ALA A 438 19.85 -47.01 7.63
N ARG A 439 19.07 -48.03 8.01
CA ARG A 439 17.64 -48.12 7.66
C ARG A 439 16.85 -46.99 8.32
N GLN A 440 17.16 -46.67 9.57
CA GLN A 440 16.47 -45.61 10.31
C GLN A 440 16.85 -44.23 9.78
N VAL A 441 18.11 -44.05 9.33
CA VAL A 441 18.55 -42.84 8.64
C VAL A 441 17.79 -42.62 7.34
N LEU A 442 17.63 -43.65 6.50
CA LEU A 442 16.86 -43.52 5.26
C LEU A 442 15.39 -43.17 5.53
N ILE A 443 14.75 -43.81 6.52
CA ILE A 443 13.35 -43.55 6.86
C ILE A 443 13.17 -42.15 7.46
N ARG A 444 13.94 -41.81 8.51
CA ARG A 444 13.79 -40.52 9.21
C ARG A 444 14.35 -39.35 8.41
N GLY A 445 15.42 -39.56 7.66
CA GLY A 445 16.02 -38.57 6.76
C GLY A 445 15.14 -38.30 5.55
N GLY A 446 14.67 -39.35 4.88
CA GLY A 446 13.70 -39.23 3.78
C GLY A 446 12.38 -38.62 4.25
N GLY A 447 11.88 -39.01 5.42
CA GLY A 447 10.71 -38.40 6.04
C GLY A 447 10.90 -36.92 6.36
N SER A 448 12.05 -36.53 6.93
CA SER A 448 12.40 -35.12 7.16
C SER A 448 12.47 -34.33 5.86
N LEU A 449 13.06 -34.90 4.81
CA LEU A 449 13.18 -34.25 3.51
C LEU A 449 11.81 -34.06 2.85
N LEU A 450 10.94 -35.07 2.88
CA LEU A 450 9.57 -34.97 2.35
C LEU A 450 8.79 -33.88 3.08
N VAL A 451 8.84 -33.86 4.42
CA VAL A 451 8.18 -32.82 5.22
C VAL A 451 8.78 -31.43 4.92
N ALA A 452 10.09 -31.34 4.71
CA ALA A 452 10.75 -30.09 4.32
C ALA A 452 10.26 -29.57 2.97
N VAL A 453 10.08 -30.45 1.97
CA VAL A 453 9.51 -30.07 0.66
C VAL A 453 8.08 -29.57 0.82
N MET A 454 7.25 -30.25 1.61
CA MET A 454 5.87 -29.81 1.87
C MET A 454 5.82 -28.48 2.63
N ALA A 455 6.70 -28.29 3.61
CA ALA A 455 6.82 -27.04 4.35
C ALA A 455 7.29 -25.90 3.43
N TYR A 456 8.26 -26.16 2.54
CA TYR A 456 8.71 -25.22 1.52
C TYR A 456 7.54 -24.78 0.62
N LEU A 457 6.78 -25.73 0.07
CA LEU A 457 5.64 -25.43 -0.80
C LEU A 457 4.56 -24.62 -0.07
N GLY A 458 4.27 -24.94 1.19
CA GLY A 458 3.31 -24.18 1.99
C GLY A 458 3.78 -22.75 2.29
N MET A 459 5.07 -22.58 2.64
CA MET A 459 5.65 -21.26 2.90
C MET A 459 5.78 -20.40 1.64
N GLN A 460 5.98 -21.01 0.47
CA GLN A 460 6.07 -20.29 -0.81
C GLN A 460 4.71 -19.89 -1.39
N SER A 461 3.60 -20.32 -0.78
CA SER A 461 2.27 -19.88 -1.18
C SER A 461 2.15 -18.35 -1.12
N PRO A 462 1.67 -17.68 -2.19
CA PRO A 462 1.54 -16.23 -2.23
C PRO A 462 0.70 -15.68 -1.07
N TRP A 463 -0.31 -16.42 -0.63
CA TRP A 463 -1.17 -16.06 0.49
C TRP A 463 -0.43 -16.09 1.83
N VAL A 464 0.31 -17.16 2.08
CA VAL A 464 1.01 -17.37 3.36
C VAL A 464 2.14 -16.36 3.51
N GLY A 465 2.95 -16.19 2.47
CA GLY A 465 4.02 -15.19 2.46
C GLY A 465 3.51 -13.77 2.59
N TYR A 466 2.39 -13.44 1.94
CA TYR A 466 1.77 -12.12 2.05
C TYR A 466 1.20 -11.86 3.44
N LEU A 467 0.38 -12.76 3.96
CA LEU A 467 -0.28 -12.61 5.25
C LEU A 467 0.71 -12.60 6.40
N SER A 468 1.71 -13.49 6.39
CA SER A 468 2.68 -13.55 7.49
C SER A 468 3.56 -12.30 7.56
N PHE A 469 3.86 -11.67 6.42
CA PHE A 469 4.68 -10.45 6.37
C PHE A 469 3.89 -9.18 6.72
N ASN A 470 2.69 -9.01 6.16
CA ASN A 470 1.88 -7.80 6.38
C ASN A 470 1.12 -7.83 7.71
N PHE A 471 0.74 -9.03 8.18
CA PHE A 471 0.00 -9.27 9.42
C PHE A 471 0.72 -10.31 10.31
N PRO A 472 1.89 -9.96 10.89
CA PRO A 472 2.66 -10.87 11.76
C PRO A 472 1.86 -11.43 12.93
N GLU A 473 0.81 -10.73 13.38
CA GLU A 473 -0.08 -11.12 14.47
C GLU A 473 -0.83 -12.42 14.20
N LEU A 474 -1.03 -12.78 12.93
CA LEU A 474 -1.63 -14.05 12.54
C LEU A 474 -0.77 -15.25 12.97
N ASN A 475 0.51 -15.06 13.29
CA ASN A 475 1.32 -16.11 13.89
C ASN A 475 0.80 -16.55 15.28
N LEU A 476 0.03 -15.72 15.99
CA LEU A 476 -0.67 -16.16 17.22
C LEU A 476 -1.72 -17.24 16.92
N VAL A 477 -2.42 -17.12 15.78
CA VAL A 477 -3.35 -18.16 15.31
C VAL A 477 -2.59 -19.43 14.97
N VAL A 478 -1.42 -19.31 14.34
CA VAL A 478 -0.54 -20.46 14.03
C VAL A 478 -0.10 -21.17 15.31
N VAL A 479 0.31 -20.42 16.34
CA VAL A 479 0.66 -20.99 17.66
C VAL A 479 -0.53 -21.72 18.27
N ALA A 480 -1.72 -21.12 18.23
CA ALA A 480 -2.95 -21.73 18.73
C ALA A 480 -3.26 -23.06 18.01
N LEU A 481 -3.08 -23.12 16.69
CA LEU A 481 -3.24 -24.35 15.89
C LEU A 481 -2.21 -25.41 16.25
N ILE A 482 -0.93 -25.04 16.43
CA ILE A 482 0.12 -25.98 16.87
C ILE A 482 -0.23 -26.56 18.25
N MET A 483 -0.70 -25.73 19.19
CA MET A 483 -1.12 -26.18 20.52
C MET A 483 -2.30 -27.15 20.45
N LEU A 484 -3.30 -26.86 19.60
CA LEU A 484 -4.43 -27.77 19.36
C LEU A 484 -3.96 -29.13 18.84
N LEU A 485 -3.09 -29.13 17.83
CA LEU A 485 -2.51 -30.36 17.28
C LEU A 485 -1.68 -31.12 18.34
N GLY A 486 -1.00 -30.42 19.24
CA GLY A 486 -0.26 -31.03 20.35
C GLY A 486 -1.12 -31.87 21.30
N ARG A 487 -2.44 -31.61 21.36
CA ARG A 487 -3.40 -32.38 22.18
C ARG A 487 -4.22 -33.38 21.38
N TYR A 488 -3.95 -33.52 20.08
CA TYR A 488 -4.66 -34.46 19.23
C TYR A 488 -4.27 -35.91 19.58
N THR A 489 -5.25 -36.69 20.04
CA THR A 489 -5.10 -38.11 20.38
C THR A 489 -5.78 -39.03 19.36
N GLY A 490 -6.23 -38.51 18.22
CA GLY A 490 -6.89 -39.31 17.19
C GLY A 490 -5.91 -40.20 16.41
N TYR A 491 -6.45 -41.15 15.66
CA TYR A 491 -5.65 -42.07 14.84
C TYR A 491 -4.90 -41.33 13.73
N ARG A 492 -3.66 -41.78 13.47
CA ARG A 492 -2.86 -41.25 12.36
C ARG A 492 -3.33 -41.85 11.03
N LEU A 493 -3.32 -41.05 9.96
CA LEU A 493 -3.72 -41.50 8.61
C LEU A 493 -2.95 -42.75 8.14
N LEU A 494 -1.64 -42.82 8.44
CA LEU A 494 -0.82 -43.98 8.09
C LEU A 494 -1.09 -45.21 8.97
N GLU A 495 -1.63 -45.02 10.18
CA GLU A 495 -2.01 -46.11 11.08
C GLU A 495 -3.36 -46.73 10.67
N LEU A 496 -4.31 -45.92 10.16
CA LEU A 496 -5.59 -46.41 9.62
C LEU A 496 -5.41 -47.44 8.50
N ARG A 497 -4.44 -47.23 7.58
CA ARG A 497 -4.10 -48.20 6.53
C ARG A 497 -3.57 -49.52 7.09
N ARG A 498 -2.86 -49.50 8.22
CA ARG A 498 -2.34 -50.70 8.87
C ARG A 498 -3.45 -51.50 9.56
N PHE A 499 -4.45 -50.82 10.13
CA PHE A 499 -5.59 -51.48 10.78
C PHE A 499 -6.56 -52.11 9.77
N GLN A 500 -6.78 -51.51 8.61
CA GLN A 500 -7.56 -52.14 7.52
C GLN A 500 -6.93 -53.45 7.02
N ALA A 501 -5.61 -53.59 7.08
CA ALA A 501 -4.92 -54.83 6.71
C ALA A 501 -5.02 -55.93 7.77
N MET A 502 -5.36 -55.61 9.02
CA MET A 502 -5.56 -56.59 10.10
C MET A 502 -7.01 -57.04 10.24
N ASP A 503 -8.00 -56.25 9.78
CA ASP A 503 -9.41 -56.67 9.69
C ASP A 503 -9.69 -57.63 8.51
N GLN A 504 -8.71 -57.87 7.64
CA GLN A 504 -8.79 -58.79 6.50
C GLN A 504 -8.06 -60.14 6.73
N GLN A 505 -7.59 -60.39 7.96
CA GLN A 505 -7.12 -61.70 8.43
C GLN A 505 -8.09 -62.23 9.47
#